data_AF-A0A956RW62-F1
#
_entry.id   AF-A0A956RW62-F1
#
_cell.length_a   1.000
_cell.length_b   1.000
_cell.length_c   1.000
_cell.angle_alpha   90.00
_cell.angle_beta   90.00
_cell.angle_gamma   90.00
#
_symmetry.space_group_name_H-M   'P 1'
#
loop_
_entity.id
_entity.type
_entity.pdbx_description
1 polymer ?
#
loop_
_entity_poly.entity_id
_entity_poly.type
_entity_poly.pdbx_seq_one_letter_code
_entity_poly.pdbx_strand_id
1 'polypeptide(L)' 'MKIRRVSFLNINSLRGLWEIDFTKPPLSEAGLFAITGPTGSGKSS' A
#
# COMPACT_ATOMS: atom_id res chain seq x y z
N MET A 1 12.74 -0.06 13.46
CA MET A 1 11.35 0.41 13.24
C MET A 1 10.72 -0.43 12.14
N LYS A 2 9.48 -0.93 12.30
CA LYS A 2 8.79 -1.80 11.31
C LYS A 2 7.35 -1.33 11.09
N ILE A 3 6.97 -1.08 9.84
CA ILE A 3 5.58 -0.75 9.47
C ILE A 3 4.77 -2.05 9.42
N ARG A 4 3.66 -2.09 10.16
CA ARG A 4 2.74 -3.25 10.19
C ARG A 4 1.50 -3.03 9.34
N ARG A 5 0.99 -1.80 9.31
CA ARG A 5 -0.22 -1.43 8.58
C ARG A 5 -0.15 0.03 8.16
N VAL A 6 -0.73 0.34 7.01
CA VAL A 6 -0.93 1.70 6.51
C VAL A 6 -2.40 1.88 6.19
N SER A 7 -3.00 2.98 6.64
CA SER A 7 -4.38 3.35 6.35
C SER A 7 -4.45 4.83 6.03
N PHE A 8 -5.20 5.21 5.00
CA PHE A 8 -5.36 6.60 4.58
C PHE A 8 -6.70 6.84 3.89
N LEU A 9 -7.08 8.11 3.81
CA LEU A 9 -8.32 8.57 3.18
C LEU A 9 -8.01 9.76 2.26
N ASN A 10 -8.32 9.61 0.98
CA ASN A 10 -8.22 10.68 -0.03
C ASN A 10 -6.81 11.32 -0.15
N ILE A 11 -5.76 10.52 -0.38
CA ILE A 11 -4.40 11.03 -0.64
C ILE A 11 -4.14 11.11 -2.14
N ASN A 12 -3.82 12.31 -2.64
CA ASN A 12 -3.52 12.59 -4.04
C ASN A 12 -4.57 11.98 -5.00
N SER A 13 -4.15 11.05 -5.87
CA SER A 13 -5.03 10.35 -6.81
C SER A 13 -5.75 9.14 -6.22
N LEU A 14 -5.49 8.78 -4.95
CA LEU A 14 -6.11 7.66 -4.24
C LEU A 14 -7.32 8.13 -3.44
N ARG A 15 -8.48 8.20 -4.11
CA ARG A 15 -9.77 8.52 -3.47
C ARG A 15 -10.32 7.35 -2.66
N GLY A 16 -11.05 7.64 -1.60
CA GLY A 16 -11.67 6.65 -0.72
C GLY A 16 -10.77 6.23 0.44
N LEU A 17 -11.30 5.32 1.26
CA LEU A 17 -10.57 4.71 2.37
C LEU A 17 -9.73 3.54 1.86
N TRP A 18 -8.44 3.56 2.16
CA TRP A 18 -7.50 2.52 1.80
C TRP A 18 -6.82 1.95 3.04
N GLU A 19 -6.56 0.65 3.02
CA GLU A 19 -5.88 -0.06 4.09
C GLU A 19 -5.01 -1.17 3.53
N ILE A 20 -3.76 -1.25 3.99
CA ILE A 20 -2.80 -2.30 3.65
C ILE A 20 -2.22 -2.84 4.96
N ASP A 21 -2.43 -4.12 5.23
CA ASP A 21 -1.90 -4.83 6.39
C ASP A 21 -0.78 -5.80 5.97
N PHE A 22 0.46 -5.46 6.31
CA PHE A 22 1.65 -6.24 5.98
C PHE A 22 1.81 -7.49 6.87
N THR A 23 0.93 -7.68 7.85
CA THR A 23 0.96 -8.84 8.76
C THR A 23 0.10 -10.00 8.29
N LYS A 24 -0.65 -9.80 7.20
CA LYS A 24 -1.51 -10.82 6.60
C LYS A 24 -0.88 -11.42 5.33
N PRO A 25 -1.12 -12.71 5.03
CA PRO A 25 -0.76 -13.28 3.73
C PRO A 25 -1.47 -12.53 2.60
N PRO A 26 -0.83 -12.34 1.43
CA PRO A 26 0.48 -12.88 1.03
C PRO A 26 1.68 -12.02 1.47
N LEU A 27 1.46 -10.80 1.96
CA LEU A 27 2.54 -9.84 2.25
C LEU A 27 3.41 -10.25 3.45
N SER A 28 2.84 -10.97 4.41
CA SER A 28 3.61 -11.50 5.55
C SER A 28 4.62 -12.57 5.17
N GLU A 29 4.44 -13.22 4.01
CA GLU A 29 5.24 -14.38 3.57
C GLU A 29 6.19 -14.03 2.42
N ALA A 30 5.89 -12.98 1.65
CA ALA A 30 6.63 -12.65 0.44
C ALA A 30 8.08 -12.18 0.69
N GLY A 31 8.37 -11.54 1.81
CA GLY A 31 9.68 -10.95 2.14
C GLY A 31 10.08 -9.72 1.29
N LEU A 32 9.69 -9.70 0.01
CA LEU A 32 9.83 -8.62 -0.95
C LEU A 32 8.55 -8.50 -1.79
N PHE A 33 8.09 -7.28 -2.05
CA PHE A 33 6.93 -7.00 -2.90
C PHE A 33 7.18 -5.77 -3.77
N ALA A 34 6.38 -5.60 -4.81
CA ALA A 34 6.43 -4.43 -5.69
C ALA A 34 5.06 -3.75 -5.77
N ILE A 35 5.08 -2.43 -5.89
CA ILE A 35 3.89 -1.62 -6.18
C ILE A 35 3.99 -1.20 -7.64
N THR A 36 3.05 -1.64 -8.49
CA THR A 36 3.08 -1.43 -9.94
C THR A 36 1.84 -0.70 -10.42
N GLY A 37 1.87 -0.20 -11.67
CA GLY A 37 0.74 0.48 -12.30
C GLY A 37 1.16 1.67 -13.20
N PRO A 38 0.23 2.18 -14.03
CA PRO A 38 0.51 3.27 -14.99
C PRO A 38 1.01 4.56 -14.34
N THR A 39 1.65 5.45 -15.12
CA THR A 39 2.01 6.79 -14.65
C THR A 39 0.78 7.54 -14.14
N GLY A 40 0.89 8.21 -12.99
CA GLY A 40 -0.22 8.92 -12.34
C GLY A 40 -1.11 8.07 -11.42
N SER A 41 -0.91 6.76 -11.34
CA SER A 41 -1.75 5.86 -10.53
C SER A 41 -1.57 5.95 -9.00
N GLY A 42 -0.74 6.87 -8.49
CA GLY A 42 -0.57 7.09 -7.05
C GLY A 42 0.49 6.22 -6.36
N LYS A 43 1.40 5.56 -7.10
CA LYS A 43 2.43 4.66 -6.53
C LYS A 43 3.41 5.32 -5.55
N SER A 44 3.65 6.63 -5.69
CA SER A 44 4.58 7.43 -4.86
C SER A 44 3.87 8.32 -3.85
N SER A 45 2.54 8.24 -3.79
CA SER A 45 1.71 9.06 -2.91
C SER A 45 1.75 8.59 -1.46
#